data_AF-A0A961G165-F1
#
_entry.id   AF-A0A961G165-F1
#
_cell.length_a   1.000
_cell.length_b   1.000
_cell.length_c   1.000
_cell.angle_alpha   90.00
_cell.angle_beta   90.00
_cell.angle_gamma   90.00
#
_symmetry.space_group_name_H-M   'P 1'
#
loop_
_entity.id
_entity.type
_entity.pdbx_description
1 polymer ?
#
loop_
_entity_poly.entity_id
_entity_poly.type
_entity_poly.pdbx_seq_one_letter_code
_entity_poly.pdbx_strand_id
1 'polypeptide(L)'
;MVTTPIPHPDQVRLEKKAAGILATKPDPAERVETVFGPMEDWVFEIGEDWKLLLIPFASRWWYFDRIHDDWQDTGHGTDEVIFLVKDGLLQAVPVSSSEPSSPKGPHFCTQCGASVQEGDRYCRGCGMALRA
;
A
#
# COMPACT_ATOMS: atom_id res chain seq x y z
N MET A 1 15.28 4.78 -21.89
CA MET A 1 13.87 5.14 -21.64
C MET A 1 13.40 4.23 -20.51
N VAL A 2 12.99 4.76 -19.36
CA VAL A 2 12.47 3.93 -18.26
C VAL A 2 11.01 3.64 -18.58
N THR A 3 10.69 2.40 -18.91
CA THR A 3 9.31 1.98 -19.12
C THR A 3 8.63 1.87 -17.77
N THR A 4 7.54 2.60 -17.57
CA THR A 4 6.71 2.48 -16.36
C THR A 4 6.15 1.07 -16.29
N PRO A 5 6.30 0.35 -15.17
CA PRO A 5 5.70 -0.97 -15.00
C PRO A 5 4.18 -0.86 -15.08
N ILE A 6 3.55 -1.79 -15.81
CA ILE A 6 2.09 -1.87 -15.97
C ILE A 6 1.59 -2.97 -15.03
N PRO A 7 0.58 -2.71 -14.19
CA PRO A 7 0.02 -3.72 -13.30
C PRO A 7 -0.66 -4.85 -14.07
N HIS A 8 -0.60 -6.06 -13.50
CA HIS A 8 -1.33 -7.20 -14.03
C HIS A 8 -2.85 -6.95 -13.93
N PRO A 9 -3.66 -7.28 -14.97
CA PRO A 9 -5.09 -7.01 -14.96
C PRO A 9 -5.83 -7.66 -13.78
N ASP A 10 -5.43 -8.86 -13.37
CA ASP A 10 -6.03 -9.50 -12.20
C ASP A 10 -5.65 -8.85 -10.88
N GLN A 11 -4.43 -8.31 -10.76
CA GLN A 11 -4.05 -7.53 -9.58
C GLN A 11 -5.01 -6.33 -9.43
N VAL A 12 -5.17 -5.55 -10.51
CA VAL A 12 -6.08 -4.38 -10.54
C VAL A 12 -7.52 -4.78 -10.23
N ARG A 13 -7.99 -5.89 -10.81
CA ARG A 13 -9.35 -6.40 -10.59
C ARG A 13 -9.59 -6.75 -9.12
N LEU A 14 -8.65 -7.47 -8.50
CA LEU A 14 -8.75 -7.91 -7.11
C LEU A 14 -8.66 -6.72 -6.13
N GLU A 15 -7.72 -5.80 -6.35
CA GLU A 15 -7.60 -4.59 -5.52
C GLU A 15 -8.87 -3.74 -5.59
N LYS A 16 -9.40 -3.52 -6.80
CA LYS A 16 -10.66 -2.81 -6.98
C LYS A 16 -11.85 -3.52 -6.33
N LYS A 17 -11.91 -4.85 -6.39
CA LYS A 17 -12.94 -5.67 -5.71
C LYS A 17 -12.85 -5.48 -4.19
N ALA A 18 -11.66 -5.61 -3.62
CA ALA A 18 -11.44 -5.43 -2.17
C ALA A 18 -11.83 -4.03 -1.72
N ALA A 19 -11.33 -2.99 -2.41
CA ALA A 19 -11.64 -1.61 -2.11
C ALA A 19 -13.16 -1.33 -2.18
N GLY A 20 -13.83 -1.87 -3.20
CA GLY A 20 -15.28 -1.75 -3.36
C GLY A 20 -16.07 -2.35 -2.20
N ILE A 21 -15.70 -3.54 -1.73
CA ILE A 21 -16.34 -4.20 -0.59
C ILE A 21 -16.06 -3.42 0.71
N LEU A 22 -14.80 -3.07 0.97
CA LEU A 22 -14.40 -2.34 2.18
C LEU A 22 -15.07 -0.97 2.29
N ALA A 23 -15.29 -0.27 1.16
CA ALA A 23 -16.00 1.00 1.12
C ALA A 23 -17.47 0.89 1.61
N THR A 24 -18.08 -0.30 1.54
CA THR A 24 -19.42 -0.54 2.09
C THR A 24 -19.44 -0.63 3.63
N LYS A 25 -18.26 -0.71 4.27
CA LYS A 25 -18.09 -0.87 5.72
C LYS A 25 -18.88 -2.08 6.25
N PRO A 26 -18.50 -3.30 5.82
CA PRO A 26 -19.20 -4.51 6.25
C PRO A 26 -19.19 -4.65 7.77
N ASP A 27 -20.25 -5.25 8.31
CA ASP A 27 -20.35 -5.54 9.74
C ASP A 27 -19.23 -6.49 10.16
N PRO A 28 -18.38 -6.13 11.15
CA PRO A 28 -17.32 -7.01 11.63
C PRO A 28 -17.82 -8.32 12.25
N ALA A 29 -19.12 -8.43 12.60
CA ALA A 29 -19.73 -9.67 13.08
C ALA A 29 -20.18 -10.61 11.96
N GLU A 30 -20.25 -10.13 10.71
CA GLU A 30 -20.62 -10.97 9.56
C GLU A 30 -19.48 -11.93 9.19
N ARG A 31 -19.81 -13.10 8.65
CA ARG A 31 -18.78 -14.08 8.27
C ARG A 31 -17.96 -13.56 7.09
N VAL A 32 -16.64 -13.72 7.17
CA VAL A 32 -15.70 -13.32 6.10
C VAL A 32 -16.11 -13.88 4.74
N GLU A 33 -16.47 -15.16 4.67
CA GLU A 33 -16.91 -15.81 3.42
C GLU A 33 -18.22 -15.22 2.86
N THR A 34 -19.14 -14.77 3.72
CA THR A 34 -20.38 -14.11 3.29
C THR A 34 -20.07 -12.76 2.64
N VAL A 35 -19.14 -12.00 3.23
CA VAL A 35 -18.80 -10.64 2.80
C VAL A 35 -17.89 -10.66 1.57
N PHE A 36 -16.84 -11.47 1.60
CA PHE A 36 -15.75 -11.43 0.63
C PHE A 36 -15.80 -12.58 -0.39
N GLY A 37 -16.62 -13.61 -0.16
CA GLY A 37 -16.64 -14.82 -0.97
C GLY A 37 -15.53 -15.81 -0.61
N PRO A 38 -15.39 -16.91 -1.37
CA PRO A 38 -14.36 -17.92 -1.13
C PRO A 38 -12.95 -17.36 -1.37
N MET A 39 -11.95 -17.97 -0.72
CA MET A 39 -10.55 -17.52 -0.82
C MET A 39 -10.00 -17.67 -2.25
N GLU A 40 -10.44 -18.68 -3.01
CA GLU A 40 -9.99 -18.92 -4.39
C GLU A 40 -10.31 -17.76 -5.33
N ASP A 41 -11.39 -17.01 -5.09
CA ASP A 41 -11.76 -15.83 -5.87
C ASP A 41 -10.76 -14.67 -5.75
N TRP A 42 -9.86 -14.75 -4.77
CA TRP A 42 -8.84 -13.75 -4.46
C TRP A 42 -7.44 -14.18 -4.87
N VAL A 43 -7.30 -15.35 -5.51
CA VAL A 43 -6.05 -15.81 -6.08
C VAL A 43 -5.92 -15.34 -7.53
N PHE A 44 -4.73 -14.93 -7.93
CA PHE A 44 -4.38 -14.84 -9.34
C PHE A 44 -3.00 -15.44 -9.61
N GLU A 45 -2.80 -15.88 -10.85
CA GLU A 45 -1.56 -16.52 -11.29
C GLU A 45 -0.81 -15.58 -12.24
N ILE A 46 0.51 -15.54 -12.14
CA ILE A 46 1.37 -14.71 -12.98
C ILE A 46 2.64 -15.46 -13.37
N GLY A 47 3.02 -15.37 -14.64
CA GLY A 47 4.07 -16.22 -15.18
C GLY A 47 3.67 -17.70 -15.16
N GLU A 48 4.65 -18.59 -15.10
CA GLU A 48 4.42 -20.04 -15.13
C GLU A 48 4.18 -20.65 -13.73
N ASP A 49 4.75 -20.03 -12.68
CA ASP A 49 4.93 -20.69 -11.38
C ASP A 49 4.41 -19.92 -10.17
N TRP A 50 3.97 -18.67 -10.35
CA TRP A 50 3.62 -17.80 -9.22
C TRP A 50 2.12 -17.68 -9.04
N LYS A 51 1.68 -17.89 -7.80
CA LYS A 51 0.33 -17.59 -7.34
C LYS A 51 0.40 -16.53 -6.26
N LEU A 52 -0.44 -15.52 -6.39
CA LEU A 52 -0.65 -14.49 -5.39
C LEU A 52 -2.07 -14.52 -4.90
N LEU A 53 -2.25 -14.26 -3.61
CA LEU A 53 -3.52 -14.20 -2.92
C LEU A 53 -3.65 -12.83 -2.27
N LEU A 54 -4.75 -12.13 -2.58
CA LEU A 54 -5.13 -10.95 -1.83
C LEU A 54 -5.94 -11.36 -0.62
N ILE A 55 -5.50 -11.01 0.59
CA ILE A 55 -6.31 -11.09 1.80
C ILE A 55 -7.16 -9.81 1.89
N PRO A 56 -8.43 -9.84 1.49
CA PRO A 56 -9.17 -8.62 1.16
C PRO A 56 -9.50 -7.75 2.38
N PHE A 57 -9.76 -8.37 3.53
CA PHE A 57 -10.05 -7.64 4.77
C PHE A 57 -8.79 -7.03 5.41
N ALA A 58 -7.62 -7.58 5.11
CA ALA A 58 -6.34 -7.06 5.59
C ALA A 58 -5.66 -6.12 4.58
N SER A 59 -6.16 -6.09 3.33
CA SER A 59 -5.49 -5.45 2.19
C SER A 59 -4.02 -5.87 2.05
N ARG A 60 -3.74 -7.18 2.20
CA ARG A 60 -2.37 -7.75 2.16
C ARG A 60 -2.22 -8.76 1.05
N TRP A 61 -1.08 -8.70 0.35
CA TRP A 61 -0.71 -9.67 -0.66
C TRP A 61 0.15 -10.78 -0.09
N TRP A 62 -0.24 -12.02 -0.35
CA TRP A 62 0.48 -13.24 0.01
C TRP A 62 0.90 -13.97 -1.27
N TYR A 63 2.02 -14.70 -1.25
CA TYR A 63 2.47 -15.54 -2.35
C TYR A 63 2.50 -17.01 -1.92
N PHE A 64 2.28 -17.92 -2.85
CA PHE A 64 2.34 -19.35 -2.56
C PHE A 64 3.77 -19.86 -2.67
N ASP A 65 4.34 -20.28 -1.54
CA ASP A 65 5.63 -20.97 -1.48
C ASP A 65 5.44 -22.45 -1.79
N ARG A 66 5.73 -22.83 -3.03
CA ARG A 66 5.59 -24.19 -3.53
C ARG A 66 6.54 -25.19 -2.90
N ILE A 67 7.68 -24.74 -2.36
CA ILE A 67 8.66 -25.64 -1.74
C ILE A 67 8.11 -26.12 -0.39
N HIS A 68 7.43 -25.23 0.31
CA HIS A 68 6.88 -25.49 1.64
C HIS A 68 5.37 -25.79 1.65
N ASP A 69 4.72 -25.73 0.49
CA ASP A 69 3.26 -25.93 0.31
C ASP A 69 2.43 -24.98 1.20
N ASP A 70 2.86 -23.72 1.31
CA ASP A 70 2.29 -22.77 2.25
C ASP A 70 2.18 -21.36 1.66
N TRP A 71 1.29 -20.54 2.23
CA TRP A 71 1.14 -19.15 1.84
C TRP A 71 1.96 -18.21 2.73
N GLN A 72 2.71 -17.32 2.10
CA GLN A 72 3.64 -16.41 2.77
C GLN A 72 3.27 -14.95 2.51
N ASP A 73 3.36 -14.11 3.54
CA ASP A 73 3.12 -12.66 3.40
C ASP A 73 4.23 -12.01 2.55
N THR A 74 3.85 -11.27 1.51
CA THR A 74 4.80 -10.58 0.62
C THR A 74 5.46 -9.36 1.26
N GLY A 75 4.91 -8.82 2.35
CA GLY A 75 5.30 -7.54 2.90
C GLY A 75 4.46 -6.37 2.37
N HIS A 76 3.63 -6.55 1.34
CA HIS A 76 3.00 -5.45 0.60
C HIS A 76 1.47 -5.43 0.67
N GLY A 77 0.93 -4.22 0.69
CA GLY A 77 -0.49 -3.94 0.61
C GLY A 77 -0.99 -3.67 -0.82
N THR A 78 -2.31 -3.50 -0.94
CA THR A 78 -2.94 -3.04 -2.18
C THR A 78 -2.44 -1.64 -2.54
N ASP A 79 -2.28 -1.35 -3.84
CA ASP A 79 -1.82 -0.05 -4.34
C ASP A 79 -0.41 0.38 -3.86
N GLU A 80 0.39 -0.50 -3.24
CA GLU A 80 1.77 -0.21 -2.85
C GLU A 80 2.80 -0.66 -3.89
N VAL A 81 2.50 -1.75 -4.59
CA VAL A 81 3.42 -2.41 -5.51
C VAL A 81 2.70 -2.94 -6.75
N ILE A 82 3.45 -3.13 -7.82
CA ILE A 82 3.06 -3.89 -9.00
C ILE A 82 3.84 -5.20 -8.98
N PHE A 83 3.12 -6.32 -9.02
CA PHE A 83 3.75 -7.63 -9.18
C PHE A 83 4.04 -7.91 -10.65
N LEU A 84 5.28 -8.30 -10.92
CA LEU A 84 5.73 -8.74 -12.24
C LEU A 84 6.68 -9.92 -12.11
N VAL A 85 6.75 -10.73 -13.17
CA VAL A 85 7.73 -11.80 -13.26
C VAL A 85 8.84 -11.36 -14.22
N LYS A 86 10.07 -11.38 -13.73
CA LYS A 86 11.26 -11.07 -14.53
C LYS A 86 12.30 -12.15 -14.30
N ASP A 87 12.79 -12.74 -15.39
CA ASP A 87 13.76 -13.84 -15.36
C ASP A 87 13.29 -15.01 -14.48
N GLY A 88 11.98 -15.32 -14.52
CA GLY A 88 11.35 -16.37 -13.72
C GLY A 88 11.10 -16.02 -12.25
N LEU A 89 11.57 -14.86 -11.78
CA LEU A 89 11.44 -14.42 -10.39
C LEU A 89 10.29 -13.43 -10.25
N LEU A 90 9.47 -13.62 -9.20
CA LEU A 90 8.47 -12.65 -8.78
C LEU A 90 9.17 -11.41 -8.21
N GLN A 91 8.78 -10.23 -8.69
CA GLN A 91 9.24 -8.94 -8.20
C GLN A 91 8.04 -8.09 -7.82
N ALA A 92 8.11 -7.49 -6.63
CA ALA A 92 7.22 -6.42 -6.21
C ALA A 92 7.91 -5.08 -6.53
N VAL A 93 7.43 -4.39 -7.56
CA VAL A 93 7.97 -3.07 -7.93
C VAL A 93 7.10 -2.01 -7.25
N PRO A 94 7.65 -1.16 -6.37
CA PRO A 94 6.87 -0.10 -5.75
C PRO A 94 6.15 0.73 -6.82
N VAL A 95 4.85 0.94 -6.64
CA VAL A 95 4.24 2.05 -7.35
C VAL A 95 4.91 3.28 -6.76
N SER A 96 5.55 4.07 -7.62
CA SER A 96 6.18 5.30 -7.18
C SER A 96 5.06 6.26 -6.80
N SER A 97 4.51 6.10 -5.60
CA SER A 97 3.64 7.08 -4.96
C SER A 97 4.59 8.23 -4.63
N SER A 98 4.65 9.20 -5.53
CA SER A 98 5.12 10.53 -5.18
C SER A 98 4.10 11.14 -4.22
N GLU A 99 3.99 10.59 -3.01
CA GLU A 99 3.31 11.25 -1.91
C GLU A 99 4.32 12.11 -1.17
N PRO A 100 4.04 13.41 -0.99
CA PRO A 100 4.88 14.27 -0.17
C PRO A 100 4.87 13.67 1.23
N SER A 101 6.06 13.54 1.84
CA SER A 101 6.19 13.27 3.27
C SER A 101 5.20 14.18 4.00
N SER A 102 4.15 13.61 4.61
CA SER A 102 3.22 14.37 5.44
C SER A 102 4.06 15.20 6.40
N PRO A 103 4.04 16.55 6.33
CA PRO A 103 4.71 17.33 7.34
C PRO A 103 4.03 16.96 8.67
N LYS A 104 4.83 16.49 9.63
CA LYS A 104 4.41 16.45 11.03
C LYS A 104 3.80 17.83 11.33
N GLY A 105 2.64 17.82 12.00
CA GLY A 105 1.69 18.93 12.04
C GLY A 105 2.29 20.32 12.33
N PRO A 106 1.53 21.40 12.10
CA PRO A 106 2.06 22.76 12.13
C PRO A 106 2.76 23.04 13.46
N HIS A 107 4.07 23.26 13.40
CA HIS A 107 4.83 23.81 14.51
C HIS A 107 4.45 25.30 14.60
N PHE A 108 4.33 25.84 15.81
CA PHE A 108 4.06 27.27 16.00
C PHE A 108 5.20 27.92 16.79
N CYS A 109 5.55 29.14 16.41
CA CYS A 109 6.53 29.96 17.12
C CYS A 109 6.03 30.25 18.54
N THR A 110 6.81 29.87 19.55
CA THR A 110 6.46 30.09 20.97
C THR A 110 6.49 31.56 21.38
N GLN A 111 7.06 32.45 20.57
CA GLN A 111 7.20 33.87 20.87
C GLN A 111 6.15 34.76 20.19
N CYS A 112 5.56 34.33 19.06
CA CYS A 112 4.56 35.15 18.36
C CYS A 112 3.33 34.37 17.85
N GLY A 113 3.34 33.03 17.94
CA GLY A 113 2.23 32.18 17.50
C GLY A 113 2.14 31.95 16.00
N ALA A 114 3.07 32.49 15.18
CA ALA A 114 3.08 32.23 13.74
C ALA A 114 3.38 30.74 13.44
N SER A 115 2.78 30.21 12.37
CA SER A 115 3.08 28.87 11.87
C SER A 115 4.51 28.81 11.32
N VAL A 116 5.26 27.77 11.69
CA VAL A 116 6.65 27.54 11.28
C VAL A 116 6.78 26.17 10.64
N GLN A 117 7.62 26.06 9.61
CA GLN A 117 7.84 24.81 8.89
C GLN A 117 9.01 24.03 9.51
N GLU A 118 8.97 22.70 9.46
CA GLU A 118 10.08 21.86 9.90
C GLU A 118 11.34 22.21 9.07
N GLY A 119 12.42 22.64 9.74
CA GLY A 119 13.66 23.11 9.10
C GLY A 119 13.82 24.64 9.00
N ASP A 120 12.82 25.45 9.33
CA ASP A 120 13.00 26.90 9.47
C ASP A 120 13.96 27.21 10.64
N ARG A 121 15.10 27.85 10.36
CA ARG A 121 16.07 28.26 11.40
C ARG A 121 15.60 29.49 12.20
N TYR A 122 14.70 30.28 11.62
CA TYR A 122 14.17 31.51 12.20
C TYR A 122 12.70 31.68 11.86
N CYS A 123 11.92 32.24 12.78
CA CYS A 123 10.52 32.54 12.56
C CYS A 123 10.37 33.69 11.56
N ARG A 124 9.60 33.48 10.49
CA ARG A 124 9.31 34.53 9.48
C ARG A 124 8.40 35.64 9.98
N GLY A 125 7.68 35.40 11.09
CA GLY A 125 6.77 36.38 11.69
C GLY A 125 7.46 37.37 12.64
N CYS A 126 8.41 36.90 13.45
CA CYS A 126 9.07 37.74 14.47
C CYS A 126 10.60 37.74 14.45
N GLY A 127 11.24 36.91 13.62
CA GLY A 127 12.70 36.83 13.50
C GLY A 127 13.40 36.01 14.59
N MET A 128 12.69 35.46 15.57
CA MET A 128 13.30 34.64 16.61
C MET A 128 13.89 33.36 16.04
N ALA A 129 15.08 32.97 16.52
CA ALA A 129 15.69 31.69 16.19
C ALA A 129 14.82 30.53 16.71
N LEU A 130 14.45 29.62 15.82
CA LEU A 130 13.74 28.40 16.13
C LEU A 130 14.83 27.34 16.34
N ARG A 131 15.06 26.92 17.58
CA ARG A 131 16.05 25.86 17.85
C ARG A 131 15.57 24.57 17.18
N ALA A 132 16.46 23.96 16.39
CA ALA A 132 16.32 22.60 15.89
C ALA A 132 16.35 21.59 17.06
#